data_AF-A0AAE0NX10-F1
#
_entry.id   AF-A0AAE0NX10-F1
#
_cell.length_a   1.000
_cell.length_b   1.000
_cell.length_c   1.000
_cell.angle_alpha   90.00
_cell.angle_beta   90.00
_cell.angle_gamma   90.00
#
_symmetry.space_group_name_H-M   'P 1'
#
loop_
_entity.id
_entity.type
_entity.pdbx_description
1 polymer ?
#
loop_
_entity_poly.entity_id
_entity_poly.type
_entity_poly.pdbx_seq_one_letter_code
_entity_poly.pdbx_strand_id
1 'polypeptide(L)'
;MSSPTPSPLDDEIESLKARITTLKSHLQTQTSTILSSPSTTSLISNPSVSSTQLKQKGLTPTILKSLRHYASLQKAHNQQSLYRTCATITTFRVQDPDPNAVDGGAVLGLRVEVLTRGKFVRPYYVLMNRPYGEGRKDDNGNGNGKGKENGKGSGREKERKRKGRYANWLRVHRHTVPPCIPLSGLAARYLPSPPSTREDEGRQQDLVKFAKRLRRELVRYHHRLATISDLRRAIIAESKQQDQEEEGEGRNKVQDVIPADAEAKQITIEWEDGQTGRLVMGDDGEIVNVVALNGGQQSGRDREVVRELVGQSRRVEDVVRRLGSSGSSGSKAA
;
A
#
# COMPACT_ATOMS: atom_id res chain seq x y z
N MET A 1 -5.50 45.89 -2.64
CA MET A 1 -6.59 45.08 -2.06
C MET A 1 -6.02 44.36 -0.84
N SER A 2 -6.28 44.88 0.37
CA SER A 2 -5.78 44.28 1.61
C SER A 2 -6.62 43.05 1.97
N SER A 3 -5.97 41.92 2.22
CA SER A 3 -6.61 40.76 2.84
C SER A 3 -7.22 41.17 4.20
N PRO A 4 -8.42 40.68 4.57
CA PRO A 4 -8.99 40.99 5.86
C PRO A 4 -8.12 40.35 6.95
N THR A 5 -7.68 41.14 7.92
CA THR A 5 -7.02 40.65 9.13
C THR A 5 -8.00 39.74 9.89
N PRO A 6 -7.60 38.54 10.31
CA PRO A 6 -8.48 37.64 11.05
C PRO A 6 -8.98 38.36 12.31
N SER A 7 -10.29 38.34 12.53
CA SER A 7 -10.88 38.95 13.71
C SER A 7 -10.64 38.06 14.92
N PRO A 8 -10.59 38.60 16.16
CA PRO A 8 -10.47 37.78 17.38
C PRO A 8 -11.56 36.70 17.50
N LEU A 9 -12.71 36.90 16.85
CA LEU A 9 -13.80 35.94 16.78
C LEU A 9 -13.50 34.78 15.83
N ASP A 10 -12.74 35.00 14.76
CA ASP A 10 -12.34 33.92 13.83
C ASP A 10 -11.37 32.94 14.51
N ASP A 11 -10.42 33.46 15.29
CA ASP A 11 -9.50 32.67 16.11
C ASP A 11 -10.25 31.85 17.17
N GLU A 12 -11.26 32.45 17.82
CA GLU A 12 -12.11 31.75 18.77
C GLU A 12 -12.91 30.63 18.09
N ILE A 13 -13.51 30.91 16.93
CA ILE A 13 -14.25 29.92 16.14
C ILE A 13 -13.33 28.77 15.70
N GLU A 14 -12.11 29.05 15.27
CA GLU A 14 -11.13 28.03 14.90
C GLU A 14 -10.75 27.17 16.12
N SER A 15 -10.51 27.80 17.28
CA SER A 15 -10.20 27.09 18.52
C SER A 15 -11.35 26.18 18.98
N LEU A 16 -12.60 26.64 18.89
CA LEU A 16 -13.78 25.87 19.25
C LEU A 16 -13.99 24.71 18.29
N LYS A 17 -13.79 24.92 16.98
CA LYS A 17 -13.81 23.84 15.99
C LYS A 17 -12.74 22.79 16.28
N ALA A 18 -11.52 23.20 16.61
CA ALA A 18 -10.43 22.29 17.00
C ALA A 18 -10.75 21.51 18.28
N ARG A 19 -11.42 22.14 19.25
CA ARG A 19 -11.87 21.46 20.47
C ARG A 19 -12.97 20.44 20.19
N ILE A 20 -13.93 20.77 19.32
CA ILE A 20 -15.01 19.85 18.92
C ILE A 20 -14.43 18.63 18.19
N THR A 21 -13.47 18.81 17.28
CA THR A 21 -12.84 17.67 16.58
C THR A 21 -12.09 16.77 17.54
N THR A 22 -11.39 17.35 18.52
CA THR A 22 -10.68 16.61 19.58
C THR A 22 -11.63 15.83 20.50
N LEU A 23 -12.72 16.46 20.95
CA LEU A 23 -13.71 15.77 21.79
C LEU A 23 -14.42 14.66 21.03
N LYS A 24 -14.75 14.88 19.75
CA LYS A 24 -15.35 13.85 18.89
C LYS A 24 -14.40 12.66 18.68
N SER A 25 -13.12 12.90 18.44
CA SER A 25 -12.13 11.82 18.28
C SER A 25 -11.94 11.02 19.57
N HIS A 26 -11.96 11.70 20.72
CA HIS A 26 -11.87 11.05 22.03
C HIS A 26 -13.10 10.18 22.31
N LEU A 27 -14.31 10.71 22.08
CA LEU A 27 -15.56 9.96 22.20
C LEU A 27 -15.56 8.74 21.28
N GLN A 28 -15.16 8.91 20.01
CA GLN A 28 -15.08 7.83 19.04
C GLN A 28 -14.14 6.72 19.52
N THR A 29 -12.96 7.10 20.04
CA THR A 29 -11.97 6.15 20.57
C THR A 29 -12.54 5.38 21.75
N GLN A 30 -13.05 6.09 22.77
CA GLN A 30 -13.64 5.47 23.97
C GLN A 30 -14.82 4.54 23.61
N THR A 31 -15.70 4.98 22.71
CA THR A 31 -16.86 4.20 22.27
C THR A 31 -16.41 2.93 21.57
N SER A 32 -15.41 3.02 20.68
CA SER A 32 -14.86 1.85 19.99
C SER A 32 -14.20 0.85 20.96
N THR A 33 -13.51 1.34 22.00
CA THR A 33 -12.91 0.52 23.05
C THR A 33 -13.99 -0.20 23.87
N ILE A 34 -15.04 0.51 24.27
CA ILE A 34 -16.16 -0.08 25.03
C ILE A 34 -16.89 -1.13 24.18
N LEU A 35 -17.24 -0.79 22.93
CA LEU A 35 -17.97 -1.71 22.03
C LEU A 35 -17.13 -2.91 21.57
N SER A 36 -15.80 -2.79 21.56
CA SER A 36 -14.90 -3.92 21.24
C SER A 36 -14.59 -4.81 22.44
N SER A 37 -14.90 -4.36 23.67
CA SER A 37 -14.71 -5.16 24.87
C SER A 37 -15.58 -6.43 24.85
N PRO A 38 -15.01 -7.61 25.17
CA PRO A 38 -15.78 -8.85 25.26
C PRO A 38 -16.90 -8.78 26.29
N SER A 39 -16.67 -8.14 27.45
CA SER A 39 -17.68 -8.02 28.52
C SER A 39 -18.90 -7.23 28.05
N THR A 40 -18.69 -6.09 27.41
CA THR A 40 -19.76 -5.26 26.86
C THR A 40 -20.51 -5.97 25.73
N THR A 41 -19.80 -6.69 24.85
CA THR A 41 -20.43 -7.49 23.79
C THR A 41 -21.32 -8.61 24.36
N SER A 42 -20.86 -9.28 25.42
CA SER A 42 -21.65 -10.30 26.13
C SER A 42 -22.90 -9.71 26.78
N LEU A 43 -22.81 -8.53 27.40
CA LEU A 43 -23.96 -7.83 27.99
C LEU A 43 -24.98 -7.37 26.93
N ILE A 44 -24.52 -6.87 25.77
CA ILE A 44 -25.39 -6.43 24.68
C ILE A 44 -26.09 -7.61 23.98
N SER A 45 -25.38 -8.74 23.85
CA SER A 45 -25.92 -9.95 23.22
C SER A 45 -26.89 -10.70 24.13
N ASN A 46 -26.58 -10.83 25.42
CA ASN A 46 -27.40 -11.56 26.38
C ASN A 46 -27.80 -10.68 27.58
N PRO A 47 -28.83 -9.83 27.44
CA PRO A 47 -29.24 -8.92 28.51
C PRO A 47 -29.92 -9.63 29.70
N SER A 48 -30.20 -10.94 29.64
CA SER A 48 -31.10 -11.63 30.56
C SER A 48 -30.44 -12.50 31.65
N VAL A 49 -29.16 -12.29 32.01
CA VAL A 49 -28.47 -13.14 33.03
C VAL A 49 -27.73 -12.36 34.12
N SER A 50 -27.90 -11.05 34.23
CA SER A 50 -27.31 -10.31 35.36
C SER A 50 -28.33 -9.40 36.03
N SER A 51 -28.82 -9.92 37.15
CA SER A 51 -29.60 -9.26 38.19
C SER A 51 -31.08 -8.98 37.89
N THR A 52 -31.94 -9.75 38.56
CA THR A 52 -33.32 -9.42 38.91
C THR A 52 -33.44 -8.22 39.88
N GLN A 53 -32.37 -7.44 40.10
CA GLN A 53 -32.32 -6.37 41.11
C GLN A 53 -32.09 -4.96 40.58
N LEU A 54 -31.91 -4.77 39.27
CA LEU A 54 -31.88 -3.44 38.67
C LEU A 54 -32.94 -3.41 37.58
N LYS A 55 -34.12 -2.85 37.89
CA LYS A 55 -35.02 -2.34 36.86
C LYS A 55 -34.21 -1.32 36.07
N GLN A 56 -33.63 -1.72 34.93
CA GLN A 56 -32.78 -0.89 34.09
C GLN A 56 -33.60 0.29 33.55
N LYS A 57 -33.67 1.35 34.34
CA LYS A 57 -34.46 2.54 34.08
C LYS A 57 -33.90 3.18 32.80
N GLY A 58 -34.65 3.11 31.70
CA GLY A 58 -34.27 3.74 30.43
C GLY A 58 -33.79 2.80 29.31
N LEU A 59 -33.69 1.49 29.53
CA LEU A 59 -33.37 0.54 28.45
C LEU A 59 -34.65 0.11 27.72
N THR A 60 -35.05 0.90 26.71
CA THR A 60 -36.17 0.52 25.83
C THR A 60 -35.72 -0.56 24.84
N PRO A 61 -36.64 -1.42 24.36
CA PRO A 61 -36.31 -2.44 23.34
C PRO A 61 -35.72 -1.82 22.06
N THR A 62 -36.14 -0.59 21.72
CA THR A 62 -35.61 0.17 20.58
C THR A 62 -34.14 0.56 20.79
N ILE A 63 -33.77 1.03 21.98
CA ILE A 63 -32.37 1.35 22.33
C ILE A 63 -31.52 0.08 22.32
N LEU A 64 -32.04 -1.04 22.83
CA LEU A 64 -31.34 -2.31 22.76
C LEU A 64 -31.11 -2.77 21.31
N LYS A 65 -32.06 -2.56 20.42
CA LYS A 65 -31.92 -2.87 18.99
C LYS A 65 -30.83 -2.01 18.34
N SER A 66 -30.81 -0.70 18.61
CA SER A 66 -29.78 0.20 18.08
C SER A 66 -28.39 -0.13 18.63
N LEU A 67 -28.28 -0.42 19.93
CA LEU A 67 -27.01 -0.84 20.55
C LEU A 67 -26.46 -2.12 19.92
N ARG A 68 -27.31 -3.13 19.67
CA ARG A 68 -26.91 -4.35 18.95
C ARG A 68 -26.47 -4.06 17.52
N HIS A 69 -27.17 -3.15 16.83
CA HIS A 69 -26.79 -2.73 15.50
C HIS A 69 -25.39 -2.09 15.49
N TYR A 70 -25.13 -1.12 16.38
CA TYR A 70 -23.82 -0.49 16.49
C TYR A 70 -22.72 -1.46 16.92
N ALA A 71 -23.00 -2.38 17.84
CA ALA A 71 -22.06 -3.44 18.22
C ALA A 71 -21.72 -4.34 17.02
N SER A 72 -22.71 -4.69 16.19
CA SER A 72 -22.49 -5.49 14.98
C SER A 72 -21.66 -4.74 13.93
N LEU A 73 -21.89 -3.43 13.76
CA LEU A 73 -21.09 -2.57 12.91
C LEU A 73 -19.65 -2.46 13.41
N GLN A 74 -19.45 -2.28 14.72
CA GLN A 74 -18.12 -2.24 15.33
C GLN A 74 -17.38 -3.57 15.13
N LYS A 75 -18.06 -4.70 15.31
CA LYS A 75 -17.50 -6.03 15.06
C LYS A 75 -17.05 -6.19 13.61
N ALA A 76 -17.91 -5.79 12.65
CA ALA A 76 -17.57 -5.82 11.23
C ALA A 76 -16.38 -4.89 10.89
N HIS A 77 -16.34 -3.69 11.48
CA HIS A 77 -15.23 -2.75 11.34
C HIS A 77 -13.92 -3.31 11.90
N ASN A 78 -13.95 -3.93 13.08
CA ASN A 78 -12.78 -4.57 13.69
C ASN A 78 -12.26 -5.72 12.81
N GLN A 79 -13.17 -6.55 12.31
CA GLN A 79 -12.83 -7.65 11.40
C GLN A 79 -12.22 -7.13 10.10
N GLN A 80 -12.82 -6.10 9.49
CA GLN A 80 -12.29 -5.46 8.29
C GLN A 80 -10.90 -4.86 8.54
N SER A 81 -10.72 -4.19 9.69
CA SER A 81 -9.43 -3.61 10.07
C SER A 81 -8.38 -4.70 10.27
N LEU A 82 -8.72 -5.82 10.91
CA LEU A 82 -7.84 -6.97 11.07
C LEU A 82 -7.39 -7.57 9.73
N TYR A 83 -8.31 -7.74 8.77
CA TYR A 83 -7.93 -8.20 7.44
C TYR A 83 -7.04 -7.20 6.70
N ARG A 84 -7.30 -5.89 6.86
CA ARG A 84 -6.46 -4.83 6.29
C ARG A 84 -5.06 -4.82 6.89
N THR A 85 -4.92 -4.92 8.21
CA THR A 85 -3.60 -4.92 8.85
C THR A 85 -2.82 -6.21 8.59
N CYS A 86 -3.45 -7.38 8.73
CA CYS A 86 -2.76 -8.68 8.63
C CYS A 86 -2.63 -9.16 7.18
N ALA A 87 -3.73 -9.34 6.47
CA ALA A 87 -3.71 -9.86 5.10
C ALA A 87 -3.19 -8.80 4.12
N THR A 88 -3.50 -7.53 4.38
CA THR A 88 -2.82 -6.35 3.80
C THR A 88 -2.94 -6.23 2.27
N ILE A 89 -3.68 -7.18 1.69
CA ILE A 89 -4.36 -7.18 0.40
C ILE A 89 -5.82 -7.51 0.71
N THR A 90 -6.75 -6.64 0.33
CA THR A 90 -8.19 -6.86 0.52
C THR A 90 -8.96 -6.51 -0.74
N THR A 91 -10.03 -7.24 -1.02
CA THR A 91 -10.92 -6.94 -2.15
C THR A 91 -12.19 -6.24 -1.67
N PHE A 92 -12.73 -5.35 -2.48
CA PHE A 92 -13.99 -4.67 -2.24
C PHE A 92 -14.76 -4.53 -3.55
N ARG A 93 -16.07 -4.31 -3.47
CA ARG A 93 -16.92 -4.13 -4.64
C ARG A 93 -17.17 -2.65 -4.84
N VAL A 94 -17.13 -2.21 -6.09
CA VAL A 94 -17.41 -0.84 -6.52
C VAL A 94 -18.42 -0.90 -7.65
N GLN A 95 -19.34 0.05 -7.66
CA GLN A 95 -20.27 0.26 -8.76
C GLN A 95 -19.76 1.47 -9.55
N ASP A 96 -19.45 1.26 -10.83
CA ASP A 96 -19.20 2.35 -11.77
C ASP A 96 -20.55 3.05 -12.05
N PRO A 97 -20.65 4.37 -11.80
CA PRO A 97 -21.88 5.10 -12.07
C PRO A 97 -22.15 5.35 -13.56
N ASP A 98 -21.19 5.07 -14.46
CA ASP A 98 -21.39 5.26 -15.90
C ASP A 98 -22.48 4.28 -16.42
N PRO A 99 -23.56 4.79 -17.03
CA PRO A 99 -24.60 3.95 -17.62
C PRO A 99 -24.10 3.01 -18.72
N ASN A 100 -22.97 3.34 -19.36
CA ASN A 100 -22.35 2.51 -20.41
C ASN A 100 -21.24 1.60 -19.87
N ALA A 101 -21.11 1.47 -18.55
CA ALA A 101 -20.07 0.66 -17.94
C ALA A 101 -20.26 -0.83 -18.24
N VAL A 102 -19.13 -1.48 -18.52
CA VAL A 102 -19.02 -2.93 -18.70
C VAL A 102 -19.58 -3.70 -17.49
N ASP A 103 -20.24 -4.83 -17.74
CA ASP A 103 -20.82 -5.71 -16.70
C ASP A 103 -21.80 -4.95 -15.78
N GLY A 104 -22.58 -4.04 -16.37
CA GLY A 104 -23.53 -3.19 -15.64
C GLY A 104 -22.86 -2.35 -14.57
N GLY A 105 -21.60 -1.93 -14.78
CA GLY A 105 -20.80 -1.17 -13.83
C GLY A 105 -20.22 -1.95 -12.65
N ALA A 106 -20.30 -3.29 -12.65
CA ALA A 106 -19.74 -4.09 -11.57
C ALA A 106 -18.20 -4.12 -11.62
N VAL A 107 -17.55 -3.45 -10.68
CA VAL A 107 -16.09 -3.34 -10.57
C VAL A 107 -15.58 -4.07 -9.33
N LEU A 108 -14.53 -4.88 -9.50
CA LEU A 108 -13.79 -5.48 -8.40
C LEU A 108 -12.61 -4.57 -8.04
N GLY A 109 -12.65 -3.98 -6.85
CA GLY A 109 -11.55 -3.23 -6.28
C GLY A 109 -10.58 -4.13 -5.52
N LEU A 110 -9.29 -3.95 -5.74
CA LEU A 110 -8.20 -4.51 -4.96
C LEU A 110 -7.53 -3.36 -4.20
N ARG A 111 -7.46 -3.49 -2.88
CA ARG A 111 -6.76 -2.58 -1.98
C ARG A 111 -5.48 -3.25 -1.51
N VAL A 112 -4.35 -2.61 -1.74
CA VAL A 112 -3.04 -3.06 -1.29
C VAL A 112 -2.49 -2.03 -0.30
N GLU A 113 -2.24 -2.48 0.92
CA GLU A 113 -1.63 -1.68 1.98
C GLU A 113 -0.15 -2.05 2.10
N VAL A 114 0.68 -1.04 2.40
CA VAL A 114 2.10 -1.24 2.67
C VAL A 114 2.40 -0.58 4.01
N LEU A 115 3.07 -1.32 4.89
CA LEU A 115 3.54 -0.82 6.17
C LEU A 115 5.00 -0.43 6.02
N THR A 116 5.32 0.82 6.32
CA THR A 116 6.68 1.36 6.27
C THR A 116 6.92 2.17 7.54
N ARG A 117 8.05 1.92 8.25
CA ARG A 117 8.42 2.65 9.48
C ARG A 117 7.31 2.68 10.54
N GLY A 118 6.66 1.54 10.77
CA GLY A 118 5.61 1.40 11.78
C GLY A 118 4.28 2.10 11.46
N LYS A 119 4.11 2.63 10.24
CA LYS A 119 2.88 3.29 9.80
C LYS A 119 2.43 2.75 8.44
N PHE A 120 1.11 2.69 8.24
CA PHE A 120 0.56 2.34 6.93
C PHE A 120 0.66 3.55 6.01
N VAL A 121 1.23 3.35 4.82
CA VAL A 121 1.21 4.37 3.76
C VAL A 121 -0.18 4.43 3.13
N ARG A 122 -0.43 5.47 2.33
CA ARG A 122 -1.70 5.59 1.59
C ARG A 122 -1.91 4.31 0.75
N PRO A 123 -3.07 3.64 0.88
CA PRO A 123 -3.32 2.39 0.17
C PRO A 123 -3.33 2.59 -1.34
N TYR A 124 -2.85 1.57 -2.05
CA TYR A 124 -2.95 1.49 -3.50
C TYR A 124 -4.21 0.76 -3.91
N TYR A 125 -4.87 1.25 -4.96
CA TYR A 125 -6.08 0.67 -5.49
C TYR A 125 -5.84 0.17 -6.92
N VAL A 126 -6.36 -1.00 -7.23
CA VAL A 126 -6.48 -1.52 -8.59
C VAL A 126 -7.94 -1.92 -8.81
N LEU A 127 -8.58 -1.27 -9.76
CA LEU A 127 -9.96 -1.51 -10.15
C LEU A 127 -9.99 -2.39 -11.38
N MET A 128 -10.75 -3.48 -11.33
CA MET A 128 -10.85 -4.47 -12.41
C MET A 128 -12.30 -4.62 -12.86
N ASN A 129 -12.53 -4.64 -14.17
CA ASN A 129 -13.83 -4.92 -14.77
C ASN A 129 -13.86 -6.31 -15.44
N ARG A 130 -15.06 -6.77 -15.82
CA ARG A 130 -15.29 -8.04 -16.53
C ARG A 130 -15.79 -7.79 -17.95
N PRO A 131 -14.92 -7.43 -18.91
CA PRO A 131 -15.32 -7.12 -20.28
C PRO A 131 -15.72 -8.33 -21.11
N TYR A 132 -15.53 -9.54 -20.59
CA TYR A 132 -15.77 -10.80 -21.29
C TYR A 132 -17.04 -11.52 -20.78
N GLY A 133 -17.86 -10.81 -19.99
CA GLY A 133 -19.10 -11.27 -19.35
C GLY A 133 -20.20 -11.67 -20.32
N GLU A 134 -20.42 -10.83 -21.33
CA GLU A 134 -21.37 -11.08 -22.39
C GLU A 134 -20.69 -11.95 -23.45
N GLY A 135 -21.31 -13.08 -23.76
CA GLY A 135 -20.81 -13.96 -24.79
C GLY A 135 -20.59 -13.17 -26.08
N ARG A 136 -19.33 -12.99 -26.46
CA ARG A 136 -19.00 -12.86 -27.88
C ARG A 136 -19.70 -14.04 -28.54
N LYS A 137 -20.70 -13.76 -29.37
CA LYS A 137 -20.98 -14.65 -30.47
C LYS A 137 -19.67 -14.70 -31.24
N ASP A 138 -19.00 -15.84 -31.21
CA ASP A 138 -17.90 -16.07 -32.11
C ASP A 138 -18.46 -15.83 -33.52
N ASP A 139 -18.02 -14.75 -34.18
CA ASP A 139 -18.45 -14.36 -35.54
C ASP A 139 -17.86 -15.31 -36.60
N ASN A 140 -17.79 -16.61 -36.30
CA ASN A 140 -17.31 -17.59 -37.25
C ASN A 140 -17.91 -18.98 -36.99
N GLY A 141 -18.86 -19.38 -37.84
CA GLY A 141 -19.32 -20.77 -37.94
C GLY A 141 -20.80 -20.95 -38.14
N ASN A 142 -21.22 -20.88 -39.41
CA ASN A 142 -22.44 -21.45 -39.96
C ASN A 142 -22.95 -22.70 -39.19
N GLY A 143 -24.13 -22.61 -38.59
CA GLY A 143 -24.76 -23.69 -37.84
C GLY A 143 -26.28 -23.61 -37.95
N ASN A 144 -26.80 -24.10 -39.08
CA ASN A 144 -28.23 -24.35 -39.26
C ASN A 144 -28.68 -25.42 -38.24
N GLY A 145 -29.40 -24.99 -37.20
CA GLY A 145 -29.87 -25.86 -36.13
C GLY A 145 -31.26 -25.45 -35.67
N LYS A 146 -32.29 -25.83 -36.43
CA LYS A 146 -33.69 -25.81 -35.97
C LYS A 146 -33.86 -26.83 -34.83
N GLY A 147 -33.80 -26.38 -33.59
CA GLY A 147 -34.23 -27.13 -32.41
C GLY A 147 -35.48 -26.50 -31.81
N LYS A 148 -36.61 -27.20 -31.90
CA LYS A 148 -37.87 -26.84 -31.22
C LYS A 148 -37.67 -26.86 -29.70
N GLU A 149 -37.87 -25.73 -29.02
CA GLU A 149 -38.01 -25.69 -27.56
C GLU A 149 -39.45 -25.96 -27.14
N ASN A 150 -39.70 -27.13 -26.54
CA ASN A 150 -40.83 -27.35 -25.63
C ASN A 150 -40.23 -27.75 -24.28
N GLY A 151 -40.36 -26.90 -23.26
CA GLY A 151 -39.85 -27.18 -21.93
C GLY A 151 -40.11 -26.08 -20.91
N LYS A 152 -41.23 -26.19 -20.19
CA LYS A 152 -41.51 -25.44 -18.95
C LYS A 152 -40.50 -25.87 -17.87
N GLY A 153 -39.51 -25.03 -17.60
CA GLY A 153 -38.51 -25.23 -16.55
C GLY A 153 -38.33 -23.95 -15.74
N SER A 154 -38.26 -24.11 -14.41
CA SER A 154 -38.32 -23.06 -13.39
C SER A 154 -37.28 -21.93 -13.55
N GLY A 155 -37.69 -20.70 -13.26
CA GLY A 155 -36.95 -19.47 -13.59
C GLY A 155 -35.58 -19.30 -12.93
N ARG A 156 -35.26 -20.03 -11.85
CA ARG A 156 -33.97 -19.93 -11.15
C ARG A 156 -32.83 -20.72 -11.80
N GLU A 157 -33.15 -21.77 -12.56
CA GLU A 157 -32.14 -22.61 -13.23
C GLU A 157 -31.75 -22.06 -14.61
N LYS A 158 -32.64 -21.25 -15.21
CA LYS A 158 -32.39 -20.57 -16.50
C LYS A 158 -31.39 -19.42 -16.41
N GLU A 159 -31.31 -18.73 -15.27
CA GLU A 159 -30.41 -17.58 -15.09
C GLU A 159 -28.92 -17.99 -14.98
N ARG A 160 -28.64 -19.20 -14.49
CA ARG A 160 -27.28 -19.75 -14.43
C ARG A 160 -26.69 -20.13 -15.79
N LYS A 161 -27.51 -20.23 -16.85
CA LYS A 161 -27.12 -20.73 -18.19
C LYS A 161 -26.66 -19.68 -19.20
N ARG A 162 -26.45 -18.41 -18.83
CA ARG A 162 -26.08 -17.33 -19.77
C ARG A 162 -24.76 -16.61 -19.51
N LYS A 163 -23.87 -17.16 -18.68
CA LYS A 163 -22.52 -16.61 -18.53
C LYS A 163 -21.60 -17.26 -19.57
N GLY A 164 -21.00 -16.44 -20.44
CA GLY A 164 -20.01 -16.89 -21.42
C GLY A 164 -18.84 -17.61 -20.75
N ARG A 165 -18.11 -18.43 -21.51
CA ARG A 165 -16.95 -19.23 -21.02
C ARG A 165 -15.94 -18.38 -20.23
N TYR A 166 -15.84 -17.10 -20.56
CA TYR A 166 -14.90 -16.14 -19.97
C TYR A 166 -15.55 -15.11 -19.06
N ALA A 167 -16.78 -15.35 -18.59
CA ALA A 167 -17.53 -14.33 -17.87
C ALA A 167 -16.90 -13.87 -16.55
N ASN A 168 -16.02 -14.67 -15.94
CA ASN A 168 -15.31 -14.32 -14.72
C ASN A 168 -13.92 -13.70 -14.98
N TRP A 169 -13.52 -13.51 -16.24
CA TRP A 169 -12.22 -12.97 -16.57
C TRP A 169 -12.17 -11.48 -16.30
N LEU A 170 -11.13 -11.08 -15.57
CA LEU A 170 -10.90 -9.72 -15.10
C LEU A 170 -9.90 -9.01 -16.00
N ARG A 171 -10.07 -7.70 -16.15
CA ARG A 171 -9.12 -6.80 -16.79
C ARG A 171 -8.89 -5.60 -15.89
N VAL A 172 -7.63 -5.17 -15.75
CA VAL A 172 -7.29 -3.94 -15.03
C VAL A 172 -7.89 -2.75 -15.78
N HIS A 173 -8.69 -1.94 -15.07
CA HIS A 173 -9.37 -0.77 -15.62
C HIS A 173 -8.70 0.54 -15.16
N ARG A 174 -8.51 0.73 -13.85
CA ARG A 174 -7.86 1.92 -13.27
C ARG A 174 -7.00 1.53 -12.08
N HIS A 175 -5.97 2.30 -11.77
CA HIS A 175 -5.14 2.08 -10.58
C HIS A 175 -4.49 3.35 -10.05
N THR A 176 -4.00 3.28 -8.82
CA THR A 176 -3.17 4.33 -8.20
C THR A 176 -1.71 3.90 -8.01
N VAL A 177 -1.32 2.76 -8.58
CA VAL A 177 0.04 2.21 -8.52
C VAL A 177 1.04 3.14 -9.26
N PRO A 178 2.21 3.45 -8.68
CA PRO A 178 3.25 4.27 -9.31
C PRO A 178 3.71 3.70 -10.67
N PRO A 179 4.10 4.57 -11.64
CA PRO A 179 4.47 4.14 -12.99
C PRO A 179 5.74 3.28 -13.04
N CYS A 180 6.63 3.41 -12.05
CA CYS A 180 7.83 2.58 -11.90
C CYS A 180 7.54 1.12 -11.53
N ILE A 181 6.29 0.77 -11.22
CA ILE A 181 5.89 -0.61 -10.91
C ILE A 181 5.28 -1.22 -12.17
N PRO A 182 5.75 -2.41 -12.62
CA PRO A 182 5.38 -3.00 -13.91
C PRO A 182 3.99 -3.65 -13.89
N LEU A 183 2.94 -2.89 -13.57
CA LEU A 183 1.57 -3.38 -13.41
C LEU A 183 1.05 -4.05 -14.68
N SER A 184 1.35 -3.48 -15.86
CA SER A 184 0.94 -4.04 -17.16
C SER A 184 1.57 -5.41 -17.40
N GLY A 185 2.85 -5.57 -17.11
CA GLY A 185 3.55 -6.86 -17.21
C GLY A 185 3.01 -7.89 -16.22
N LEU A 186 2.68 -7.46 -15.00
CA LEU A 186 2.02 -8.33 -14.01
C LEU A 186 0.62 -8.75 -14.48
N ALA A 187 -0.17 -7.82 -15.02
CA ALA A 187 -1.50 -8.11 -15.55
C ALA A 187 -1.42 -9.06 -16.74
N ALA A 188 -0.50 -8.85 -17.69
CA ALA A 188 -0.32 -9.75 -18.83
C ALA A 188 0.03 -11.19 -18.40
N ARG A 189 0.84 -11.33 -17.35
CA ARG A 189 1.28 -12.65 -16.84
C ARG A 189 0.21 -13.38 -16.04
N TYR A 190 -0.53 -12.67 -15.19
CA TYR A 190 -1.43 -13.30 -14.21
C TYR A 190 -2.92 -13.06 -14.48
N LEU A 191 -3.26 -12.05 -15.27
CA LEU A 191 -4.61 -11.71 -15.72
C LEU A 191 -4.65 -11.60 -17.26
N PRO A 192 -4.23 -12.64 -18.01
CA PRO A 192 -4.23 -12.61 -19.47
C PRO A 192 -5.64 -12.37 -20.03
N SER A 193 -5.72 -11.87 -21.26
CA SER A 193 -6.99 -11.83 -22.01
C SER A 193 -7.42 -13.24 -22.42
N PRO A 194 -8.74 -13.50 -22.58
CA PRO A 194 -9.25 -14.78 -23.02
C PRO A 194 -8.53 -15.29 -24.27
N PRO A 195 -8.24 -16.59 -24.35
CA PRO A 195 -7.61 -17.17 -25.53
C PRO A 195 -8.51 -16.97 -26.75
N SER A 196 -7.93 -16.45 -27.83
CA SER A 196 -8.60 -16.33 -29.13
C SER A 196 -8.33 -17.52 -30.05
N THR A 197 -7.30 -18.31 -29.76
CA THR A 197 -6.86 -19.47 -30.54
C THR A 197 -6.79 -20.73 -29.67
N ARG A 198 -6.90 -21.91 -30.31
CA ARG A 198 -6.85 -23.22 -29.64
C ARG A 198 -5.52 -23.49 -28.91
N GLU A 199 -4.43 -22.88 -29.37
CA GLU A 199 -3.10 -22.99 -28.76
C GLU A 199 -3.00 -22.32 -27.39
N ASP A 200 -3.84 -21.30 -27.13
CA ASP A 200 -3.84 -20.53 -25.88
C ASP A 200 -4.84 -21.06 -24.83
N GLU A 201 -5.59 -22.14 -25.12
CA GLU A 201 -6.71 -22.64 -24.30
C GLU A 201 -6.32 -23.12 -22.87
N GLY A 202 -5.03 -23.21 -22.56
CA GLY A 202 -4.52 -23.56 -21.22
C GLY A 202 -4.28 -22.38 -20.27
N ARG A 203 -4.39 -21.11 -20.72
CA ARG A 203 -4.10 -19.95 -19.86
C ARG A 203 -5.25 -19.66 -18.89
N GLN A 204 -4.98 -19.74 -17.59
CA GLN A 204 -5.93 -19.38 -16.54
C GLN A 204 -5.49 -18.10 -15.81
N GLN A 205 -6.46 -17.24 -15.49
CA GLN A 205 -6.21 -16.08 -14.63
C GLN A 205 -6.01 -16.50 -13.17
N ASP A 206 -5.02 -15.89 -12.51
CA ASP A 206 -4.72 -16.09 -11.10
C ASP A 206 -4.62 -14.74 -10.38
N LEU A 207 -5.78 -14.27 -9.90
CA LEU A 207 -5.88 -13.00 -9.17
C LEU A 207 -5.05 -13.00 -7.88
N VAL A 208 -4.91 -14.15 -7.23
CA VAL A 208 -4.18 -14.25 -5.96
C VAL A 208 -2.68 -14.06 -6.21
N LYS A 209 -2.12 -14.73 -7.23
CA LYS A 209 -0.72 -14.52 -7.63
C LYS A 209 -0.48 -13.10 -8.13
N PHE A 210 -1.38 -12.55 -8.94
CA PHE A 210 -1.32 -11.16 -9.37
C PHE A 210 -1.20 -10.21 -8.17
N ALA A 211 -2.13 -10.31 -7.22
CA ALA A 211 -2.18 -9.43 -6.07
C ALA A 211 -0.97 -9.59 -5.15
N LYS A 212 -0.54 -10.83 -4.89
CA LYS A 212 0.69 -11.11 -4.11
C LYS A 212 1.92 -10.52 -4.78
N ARG A 213 2.06 -10.67 -6.10
CA ARG A 213 3.22 -10.16 -6.83
C ARG A 213 3.21 -8.62 -6.88
N LEU A 214 2.06 -8.01 -7.14
CA LEU A 214 1.91 -6.56 -7.09
C LEU A 214 2.30 -6.00 -5.72
N ARG A 215 1.79 -6.60 -4.64
CA ARG A 215 2.13 -6.20 -3.28
C ARG A 215 3.63 -6.33 -3.01
N ARG A 216 4.27 -7.40 -3.48
CA ARG A 216 5.73 -7.57 -3.37
C ARG A 216 6.50 -6.44 -4.04
N GLU A 217 6.12 -6.03 -5.25
CA GLU A 217 6.79 -4.92 -5.94
C GLU A 217 6.57 -3.57 -5.22
N LEU A 218 5.35 -3.33 -4.71
CA LEU A 218 5.06 -2.15 -3.90
C LEU A 218 5.88 -2.10 -2.61
N VAL A 219 5.98 -3.22 -1.89
CA VAL A 219 6.79 -3.32 -0.66
C VAL A 219 8.27 -3.06 -0.97
N ARG A 220 8.81 -3.65 -2.04
CA ARG A 220 10.20 -3.42 -2.45
C ARG A 220 10.48 -1.96 -2.78
N TYR A 221 9.58 -1.30 -3.50
CA TYR A 221 9.68 0.12 -3.78
C TYR A 221 9.74 0.97 -2.50
N HIS A 222 8.83 0.72 -1.54
CA HIS A 222 8.84 1.43 -0.25
C HIS A 222 10.06 1.10 0.60
N HIS A 223 10.55 -0.14 0.53
CA HIS A 223 11.77 -0.55 1.20
C HIS A 223 12.97 0.24 0.68
N ARG A 224 13.14 0.35 -0.64
CA ARG A 224 14.21 1.15 -1.26
C ARG A 224 14.14 2.64 -0.89
N LEU A 225 12.94 3.22 -0.84
CA LEU A 225 12.80 4.60 -0.38
C LEU A 225 13.18 4.77 1.10
N ALA A 226 12.83 3.79 1.93
CA ALA A 226 13.20 3.79 3.33
C ALA A 226 14.71 3.66 3.52
N THR A 227 15.38 2.75 2.78
CA THR A 227 16.83 2.57 2.87
C THR A 227 17.60 3.81 2.43
N ILE A 228 17.18 4.50 1.35
CA ILE A 228 17.78 5.77 0.94
C ILE A 228 17.62 6.83 2.04
N SER A 229 16.42 6.92 2.61
CA SER A 229 16.14 7.87 3.68
C SER A 229 16.94 7.56 4.96
N ASP A 230 17.17 6.29 5.26
CA ASP A 230 17.99 5.85 6.39
C ASP A 230 19.48 6.13 6.14
N LEU A 231 19.95 5.91 4.90
CA LEU A 231 21.30 6.25 4.47
C LEU A 231 21.58 7.75 4.60
N ARG A 232 20.67 8.58 4.07
CA ARG A 232 20.76 10.04 4.21
C ARG A 232 20.81 10.47 5.68
N ARG A 233 20.01 9.82 6.54
CA ARG A 233 19.98 10.12 7.98
C ARG A 233 21.29 9.73 8.67
N ALA A 234 21.90 8.61 8.27
CA ALA A 234 23.18 8.17 8.83
C ALA A 234 24.31 9.14 8.45
N ILE A 235 24.36 9.59 7.19
CA ILE A 235 25.35 10.56 6.71
C ILE A 235 25.26 11.89 7.48
N ILE A 236 24.04 12.42 7.67
CA ILE A 236 23.83 13.65 8.45
C ILE A 236 24.20 13.46 9.94
N ALA A 237 24.08 12.24 10.47
CA ALA A 237 24.47 11.96 11.85
C ALA A 237 26.00 11.92 12.00
N GLU A 238 26.68 11.31 11.04
CA GLU A 238 28.15 11.24 10.98
C GLU A 238 28.76 12.64 10.81
N SER A 239 28.17 13.49 9.96
CA SER A 239 28.67 14.86 9.76
C SER A 239 28.63 15.68 11.06
N LYS A 240 27.58 15.56 11.87
CA LYS A 240 27.41 16.29 13.14
C LYS A 240 28.33 15.82 14.27
N GLN A 241 28.82 14.59 14.21
CA GLN A 241 29.75 14.05 15.20
C GLN A 241 31.17 14.54 14.93
N GLN A 242 31.58 14.58 13.66
CA GLN A 242 32.88 15.10 13.27
C GLN A 242 33.04 16.60 13.53
N ASP A 243 31.96 17.39 13.47
CA ASP A 243 32.04 18.81 13.85
C ASP A 243 32.32 19.01 15.36
N GLN A 244 32.20 17.96 16.19
CA GLN A 244 32.48 17.99 17.63
C GLN A 244 33.85 17.40 18.01
N GLU A 245 34.51 16.67 17.10
CA GLU A 245 35.84 16.09 17.28
C GLU A 245 36.80 16.83 16.34
N GLU A 246 37.68 17.68 16.88
CA GLU A 246 38.55 18.60 16.14
C GLU A 246 39.18 18.01 14.85
N GLU A 247 39.05 18.80 13.78
CA GLU A 247 39.58 18.67 12.41
C GLU A 247 40.48 17.46 12.09
N GLY A 248 39.83 16.36 11.70
CA GLY A 248 40.44 15.38 10.79
C GLY A 248 40.02 15.66 9.35
N GLU A 249 40.95 16.04 8.48
CA GLU A 249 40.75 16.13 7.02
C GLU A 249 40.42 14.74 6.42
N GLY A 250 39.17 14.33 6.54
CA GLY A 250 38.65 13.16 5.82
C GLY A 250 38.43 13.51 4.36
N ARG A 251 39.39 13.19 3.49
CA ARG A 251 39.36 13.48 2.05
C ARG A 251 38.11 12.97 1.29
N ASN A 252 37.31 12.08 1.88
CA ASN A 252 36.20 11.39 1.20
C ASN A 252 34.88 11.43 1.99
N LYS A 253 34.58 12.55 2.65
CA LYS A 253 33.31 12.71 3.40
C LYS A 253 32.11 12.85 2.45
N VAL A 254 31.07 12.04 2.68
CA VAL A 254 29.82 12.11 1.91
C VAL A 254 28.99 13.29 2.40
N GLN A 255 28.57 14.15 1.47
CA GLN A 255 27.77 15.34 1.75
C GLN A 255 26.27 15.04 1.71
N ASP A 256 25.78 14.44 0.61
CA ASP A 256 24.35 14.10 0.48
C ASP A 256 24.15 12.88 -0.42
N VAL A 257 22.95 12.31 -0.29
CA VAL A 257 22.48 11.17 -1.08
C VAL A 257 21.06 11.41 -1.56
N ILE A 258 20.86 11.32 -2.87
CA ILE A 258 19.61 11.67 -3.56
C ILE A 258 19.15 10.51 -4.46
N PRO A 259 17.85 10.16 -4.49
CA PRO A 259 17.31 9.25 -5.49
C PRO A 259 17.52 9.80 -6.90
N ALA A 260 18.19 9.05 -7.76
CA ALA A 260 18.48 9.46 -9.13
C ALA A 260 17.39 9.03 -10.12
N ASP A 261 16.46 8.17 -9.70
CA ASP A 261 15.40 7.63 -10.53
C ASP A 261 14.07 7.45 -9.76
N ALA A 262 12.97 7.38 -10.51
CA ALA A 262 11.63 7.18 -9.94
C ALA A 262 11.44 5.77 -9.34
N GLU A 263 12.28 4.78 -9.68
CA GLU A 263 12.21 3.44 -9.09
C GLU A 263 13.00 3.30 -7.77
N ALA A 264 13.77 4.33 -7.42
CA ALA A 264 14.71 4.35 -6.31
C ALA A 264 15.75 3.23 -6.39
N LYS A 265 16.16 2.83 -7.60
CA LYS A 265 17.23 1.84 -7.82
C LYS A 265 18.58 2.50 -8.02
N GLN A 266 18.61 3.77 -8.40
CA GLN A 266 19.83 4.52 -8.60
C GLN A 266 19.89 5.63 -7.55
N ILE A 267 21.04 5.73 -6.91
CA ILE A 267 21.29 6.66 -5.83
C ILE A 267 22.50 7.50 -6.26
N THR A 268 22.30 8.80 -6.38
CA THR A 268 23.41 9.75 -6.55
C THR A 268 24.01 10.01 -5.17
N ILE A 269 25.33 9.92 -5.08
CA ILE A 269 26.12 10.24 -3.91
C ILE A 269 26.98 11.45 -4.28
N GLU A 270 26.99 12.45 -3.41
CA GLU A 270 27.78 13.67 -3.57
C GLU A 270 28.74 13.76 -2.37
N TRP A 271 30.02 13.99 -2.64
CA TRP A 271 31.07 14.16 -1.64
C TRP A 271 31.40 15.64 -1.45
N GLU A 272 32.01 15.98 -0.31
CA GLU A 272 32.37 17.38 0.02
C GLU A 272 33.39 17.98 -0.94
N ASP A 273 34.23 17.15 -1.58
CA ASP A 273 35.21 17.57 -2.57
C ASP A 273 34.62 17.82 -3.97
N GLY A 274 33.29 17.70 -4.10
CA GLY A 274 32.55 17.87 -5.35
C GLY A 274 32.56 16.63 -6.25
N GLN A 275 33.14 15.50 -5.80
CA GLN A 275 32.98 14.24 -6.52
C GLN A 275 31.53 13.78 -6.50
N THR A 276 31.14 13.08 -7.56
CA THR A 276 29.80 12.50 -7.66
C THR A 276 29.88 11.06 -8.08
N GLY A 277 28.89 10.29 -7.67
CA GLY A 277 28.90 8.86 -7.82
C GLY A 277 27.50 8.30 -7.87
N ARG A 278 27.39 7.10 -8.42
CA ARG A 278 26.13 6.41 -8.58
C ARG A 278 26.22 5.03 -7.98
N LEU A 279 25.38 4.79 -7.00
CA LEU A 279 25.12 3.47 -6.44
C LEU A 279 23.85 2.91 -7.06
N VAL A 280 23.94 1.70 -7.60
CA VAL A 280 22.82 0.92 -8.10
C VAL A 280 22.44 -0.10 -7.03
N MET A 281 21.23 0.05 -6.52
CA MET A 281 20.60 -0.82 -5.55
C MET A 281 19.62 -1.75 -6.28
N GLY A 282 19.66 -3.02 -5.93
CA GLY A 282 18.73 -4.02 -6.43
C GLY A 282 17.40 -4.01 -5.68
N ASP A 283 16.56 -5.00 -5.95
CA ASP A 283 15.17 -4.98 -5.52
C ASP A 283 15.00 -5.15 -4.01
N ASP A 284 15.91 -5.91 -3.38
CA ASP A 284 15.85 -6.28 -1.98
C ASP A 284 16.91 -5.53 -1.15
N GLY A 285 17.50 -4.46 -1.69
CA GLY A 285 18.47 -3.59 -1.01
C GLY A 285 19.95 -3.98 -1.21
N GLU A 286 20.22 -4.99 -2.05
CA GLU A 286 21.56 -5.39 -2.45
C GLU A 286 22.28 -4.30 -3.25
N ILE A 287 23.58 -4.15 -3.04
CA ILE A 287 24.42 -3.25 -3.81
C ILE A 287 24.84 -3.99 -5.09
N VAL A 288 24.32 -3.56 -6.23
CA VAL A 288 24.59 -4.19 -7.53
C VAL A 288 25.84 -3.60 -8.17
N ASN A 289 25.98 -2.28 -8.12
CA ASN A 289 27.12 -1.58 -8.71
C ASN A 289 27.33 -0.24 -8.02
N VAL A 290 28.57 0.21 -7.91
CA VAL A 290 28.92 1.54 -7.39
C VAL A 290 30.02 2.13 -8.25
N VAL A 291 29.84 3.38 -8.67
CA VAL A 291 30.82 4.13 -9.45
C VAL A 291 30.98 5.50 -8.83
N ALA A 292 32.20 5.91 -8.51
CA ALA A 292 32.53 7.30 -8.19
C ALA A 292 33.33 7.89 -9.36
N LEU A 293 33.05 9.15 -9.70
CA LEU A 293 33.72 9.91 -10.75
C LEU A 293 34.49 11.06 -10.10
N ASN A 294 35.77 11.16 -10.43
CA ASN A 294 36.60 12.27 -9.96
C ASN A 294 36.17 13.59 -10.60
N GLY A 295 36.00 14.62 -9.76
CA GLY A 295 35.61 15.98 -10.17
C GLY A 295 36.73 16.81 -10.82
N GLY A 296 37.94 16.26 -10.95
CA GLY A 296 39.12 16.94 -11.50
C GLY A 296 39.42 16.65 -12.98
N GLN A 297 40.44 17.34 -13.53
CA GLN A 297 40.89 17.24 -14.95
C GLN A 297 41.28 15.82 -15.41
N GLN A 298 41.48 14.87 -14.50
CA GLN A 298 41.65 13.46 -14.81
C GLN A 298 40.32 12.73 -14.65
N SER A 299 39.61 12.58 -15.78
CA SER A 299 38.41 11.75 -15.87
C SER A 299 38.78 10.29 -15.61
N GLY A 300 38.56 9.84 -14.37
CA GLY A 300 38.87 8.49 -13.92
C GLY A 300 37.83 7.99 -12.93
N ARG A 301 37.58 6.68 -12.93
CA ARG A 301 36.77 6.03 -11.89
C ARG A 301 37.60 5.91 -10.63
N ASP A 302 37.14 6.50 -9.54
CA ASP A 302 37.80 6.35 -8.25
C ASP A 302 37.34 5.07 -7.57
N ARG A 303 38.22 4.06 -7.55
CA ARG A 303 37.95 2.77 -6.92
C ARG A 303 38.23 2.78 -5.43
N GLU A 304 39.00 3.74 -4.94
CA GLU A 304 39.38 3.84 -3.54
C GLU A 304 38.23 4.43 -2.73
N VAL A 305 37.66 5.54 -3.21
CA VAL A 305 36.45 6.17 -2.63
C VAL A 305 35.28 5.19 -2.57
N VAL A 306 35.09 4.39 -3.63
CA VAL A 306 34.06 3.35 -3.65
C VAL A 306 34.34 2.25 -2.61
N ARG A 307 35.61 1.84 -2.46
CA ARG A 307 35.99 0.81 -1.47
C ARG A 307 35.82 1.33 -0.05
N GLU A 308 36.09 2.61 0.21
CA GLU A 308 35.88 3.22 1.52
C GLU A 308 34.40 3.33 1.88
N LEU A 309 33.54 3.72 0.92
CA LEU A 309 32.10 3.84 1.13
C LEU A 309 31.37 2.49 1.25
N VAL A 310 31.73 1.52 0.43
CA VAL A 310 31.05 0.20 0.42
C VAL A 310 31.74 -0.79 1.35
N GLY A 311 33.06 -0.74 1.47
CA GLY A 311 33.84 -1.71 2.24
C GLY A 311 33.54 -3.15 1.82
N GLN A 312 33.11 -3.97 2.78
CA GLN A 312 32.65 -5.35 2.57
C GLN A 312 31.11 -5.49 2.54
N SER A 313 30.39 -4.36 2.56
CA SER A 313 28.93 -4.33 2.60
C SER A 313 28.33 -4.91 1.32
N ARG A 314 27.36 -5.82 1.49
CA ARG A 314 26.61 -6.40 0.36
C ARG A 314 25.26 -5.72 0.16
N ARG A 315 24.73 -5.08 1.20
CA ARG A 315 23.48 -4.33 1.19
C ARG A 315 23.70 -2.89 1.58
N VAL A 316 22.84 -2.00 1.09
CA VAL A 316 22.87 -0.57 1.45
C VAL A 316 22.69 -0.41 2.96
N GLU A 317 21.84 -1.22 3.59
CA GLU A 317 21.63 -1.25 5.03
C GLU A 317 22.91 -1.53 5.84
N ASP A 318 23.83 -2.33 5.31
CA ASP A 318 25.10 -2.62 5.97
C ASP A 318 25.99 -1.36 5.97
N VAL A 319 25.94 -0.57 4.89
CA VAL A 319 26.60 0.74 4.83
C VAL A 319 26.00 1.67 5.87
N VAL A 320 24.66 1.78 5.93
CA VAL A 320 23.96 2.58 6.95
C VAL A 320 24.36 2.17 8.37
N ARG A 321 24.39 0.86 8.67
CA ARG A 321 24.81 0.35 9.98
C ARG A 321 26.25 0.71 10.28
N ARG A 322 27.16 0.62 9.30
CA ARG A 322 28.57 0.95 9.48
C ARG A 322 28.76 2.42 9.81
N LEU A 323 28.16 3.32 9.02
CA LEU A 323 28.19 4.78 9.27
C LEU A 323 27.54 5.15 10.60
N GLY A 324 26.54 4.38 11.06
CA GLY A 324 25.95 4.56 12.39
C GLY A 324 26.77 3.95 13.54
N SER A 325 27.60 2.95 13.27
CA SER A 325 28.37 2.20 14.28
C SER A 325 29.79 2.73 14.53
N SER A 326 30.38 3.43 13.55
CA SER A 326 31.61 4.21 13.76
C SER A 326 31.45 5.21 14.92
N GLY A 327 30.23 5.65 15.23
CA GLY A 327 29.89 6.47 16.38
C GLY A 327 29.72 5.75 17.73
N SER A 328 29.93 4.42 17.83
CA SER A 328 29.74 3.65 19.08
C SER A 328 31.04 3.04 19.64
N SER A 329 32.13 2.98 18.89
CA SER A 329 33.38 2.32 19.33
C SER A 329 34.36 3.20 20.10
N GLY A 330 34.01 4.47 20.39
CA GLY A 330 34.90 5.43 21.08
C GLY A 330 34.87 5.42 22.61
N SER A 331 34.02 4.62 23.28
CA SER A 331 33.90 4.64 24.74
C SER A 331 34.16 3.26 25.36
N LYS A 332 35.44 2.87 25.43
CA LYS A 332 36.01 1.95 26.45
C LYS A 332 37.51 1.76 26.20
N ALA A 333 38.31 2.71 26.67
CA ALA A 333 39.71 2.50 27.02
C ALA A 333 40.20 3.69 27.86
N ALA A 334 39.80 3.71 29.14
CA ALA A 334 40.54 4.29 30.28
C ALA A 334 39.85 3.81 31.55
#